data_AF-U9SS74-F1
#
_entry.id   AF-U9SS74-F1
#
_cell.length_a   1.000
_cell.length_b   1.000
_cell.length_c   1.000
_cell.angle_alpha   90.00
_cell.angle_beta   90.00
_cell.angle_gamma   90.00
#
_symmetry.space_group_name_H-M   'P 1'
#
loop_
_entity.id
_entity.type
_entity.pdbx_description
1 polymer ?
#
loop_
_entity_poly.entity_id
_entity_poly.type
_entity_poly.pdbx_seq_one_letter_code
_entity_poly.pdbx_strand_id
1 'polypeptide(L)'
;MTINYIIENVLSWDNKPIVKIGTIENIEGTPDSVSKALAFLGRKCLDFIDDREHAAFKKSYRIEIVPVNHPQWEFQLHISAENWFVTLKLKTLKRKYGV
;
A
#
# COMPACT_ATOMS: atom_id res chain seq x y z
N MET A 1 -10.64 -17.38 -16.84
CA MET A 1 -10.95 -15.98 -16.50
C MET A 1 -9.66 -15.19 -16.49
N THR A 2 -9.70 -13.94 -16.95
CA THR A 2 -8.53 -13.04 -16.95
C THR A 2 -8.58 -12.18 -15.70
N ILE A 3 -7.45 -12.02 -15.02
CA ILE A 3 -7.30 -11.13 -13.88
C ILE A 3 -7.11 -9.71 -14.39
N ASN A 4 -7.89 -8.80 -13.82
CA ASN A 4 -7.71 -7.37 -14.01
C ASN A 4 -7.18 -6.78 -12.71
N TYR A 5 -6.22 -5.88 -12.79
CA TYR A 5 -5.75 -5.12 -11.64
C TYR A 5 -5.48 -3.68 -12.03
N ILE A 6 -5.66 -2.78 -11.07
CA ILE A 6 -5.39 -1.35 -11.21
C ILE A 6 -4.47 -0.94 -10.06
N ILE A 7 -3.48 -0.12 -10.36
CA ILE A 7 -2.63 0.51 -9.35
C ILE A 7 -3.13 1.92 -9.10
N GLU A 8 -3.18 2.32 -7.83
CA GLU A 8 -3.50 3.69 -7.46
C GLU A 8 -2.42 4.64 -7.97
N ASN A 9 -2.83 5.68 -8.70
CA ASN A 9 -1.90 6.66 -9.25
C ASN A 9 -1.22 7.50 -8.17
N VAL A 10 -1.88 7.68 -7.03
CA VAL A 10 -1.37 8.46 -5.89
C VAL A 10 -1.51 7.64 -4.62
N LEU A 11 -0.37 7.23 -4.07
CA LEU A 11 -0.30 6.50 -2.80
C LEU A 11 -0.28 7.51 -1.65
N SER A 12 -1.29 7.48 -0.79
CA SER A 12 -1.42 8.42 0.33
C SER A 12 -1.50 7.70 1.67
N TRP A 13 -0.80 8.26 2.65
CA TRP A 13 -0.80 7.87 4.06
C TRP A 13 -1.23 9.03 4.97
N ASP A 14 -1.66 10.17 4.42
CA ASP A 14 -1.76 11.42 5.20
C ASP A 14 -2.86 11.38 6.26
N ASN A 15 -3.93 10.62 6.02
CA ASN A 15 -5.12 10.63 6.86
C ASN A 15 -5.26 9.37 7.74
N LYS A 16 -4.60 8.27 7.37
CA LYS A 16 -4.73 6.98 8.06
C LYS A 16 -3.48 6.11 7.84
N PRO A 17 -3.18 5.17 8.75
CA PRO A 17 -2.03 4.26 8.64
C PRO A 17 -2.28 3.12 7.64
N ILE A 18 -3.02 3.39 6.56
CA ILE A 18 -3.39 2.43 5.52
C ILE A 18 -3.19 3.10 4.17
N VAL A 19 -2.34 2.52 3.34
CA VAL A 19 -2.08 2.96 1.97
C VAL A 19 -2.74 1.96 1.03
N LYS A 20 -3.70 2.45 0.24
CA LYS A 20 -4.30 1.66 -0.84
C LYS A 20 -3.33 1.64 -2.01
N ILE A 21 -2.91 0.45 -2.42
CA ILE A 21 -1.92 0.24 -3.48
C ILE A 21 -2.60 0.00 -4.82
N GLY A 22 -3.71 -0.72 -4.79
CA GLY A 22 -4.44 -1.07 -5.99
C GLY A 22 -5.64 -1.95 -5.70
N THR A 23 -6.33 -2.32 -6.77
CA THR A 23 -7.45 -3.27 -6.74
C THR A 23 -7.14 -4.43 -7.66
N ILE A 24 -7.58 -5.62 -7.27
CA ILE A 24 -7.56 -6.83 -8.09
C ILE A 24 -8.99 -7.36 -8.24
N GLU A 25 -9.34 -7.74 -9.45
CA GLU A 25 -10.63 -8.36 -9.78
C GLU A 25 -10.41 -9.80 -10.23
N ASN A 26 -11.38 -10.66 -9.93
CA ASN A 26 -11.37 -12.07 -10.31
C ASN A 26 -10.17 -12.85 -9.75
N ILE A 27 -9.89 -12.69 -8.45
CA ILE A 27 -8.82 -13.42 -7.75
C ILE A 27 -8.98 -14.96 -7.80
N GLU A 28 -10.16 -15.45 -8.22
CA GLU A 28 -10.46 -16.86 -8.50
C GLU A 28 -9.93 -17.33 -9.87
N GLY A 29 -9.14 -16.50 -10.57
CA GLY A 29 -8.42 -16.86 -11.79
C GLY A 29 -7.35 -17.95 -11.60
N THR A 30 -6.55 -18.21 -12.64
CA THR A 30 -5.51 -19.26 -12.55
C THR A 30 -4.42 -18.86 -11.54
N PRO A 31 -3.86 -19.79 -10.74
CA PRO A 31 -2.83 -19.48 -9.75
C PRO A 31 -1.62 -18.72 -10.30
N ASP A 32 -1.20 -19.01 -11.54
CA ASP A 32 -0.10 -18.30 -12.20
C ASP A 32 -0.46 -16.83 -12.47
N SER A 33 -1.66 -16.56 -12.99
CA SER A 33 -2.10 -15.17 -13.22
C SER A 33 -2.27 -14.41 -11.92
N VAL A 34 -2.85 -15.05 -10.89
CA VAL A 34 -3.06 -14.45 -9.56
C VAL A 34 -1.71 -14.10 -8.93
N SER A 35 -0.79 -15.05 -8.89
CA SER A 35 0.52 -14.85 -8.26
C SER A 35 1.32 -13.73 -8.95
N LYS A 36 1.27 -13.61 -10.28
CA LYS A 36 1.91 -12.51 -11.02
C LYS A 36 1.31 -11.15 -10.66
N ALA A 37 -0.02 -11.03 -10.61
CA ALA A 37 -0.68 -9.78 -10.23
C ALA A 37 -0.36 -9.39 -8.78
N LEU A 38 -0.43 -10.34 -7.84
CA LEU A 38 -0.11 -10.11 -6.44
C LEU A 38 1.37 -9.77 -6.22
N ALA A 39 2.29 -10.42 -6.95
CA ALA A 39 3.72 -10.10 -6.88
C ALA A 39 4.00 -8.67 -7.38
N PHE A 40 3.29 -8.24 -8.43
CA PHE A 40 3.44 -6.88 -8.96
C PHE A 40 2.92 -5.82 -7.98
N LEU A 41 1.73 -6.03 -7.40
CA LEU A 41 1.16 -5.16 -6.36
C LEU A 41 2.03 -5.16 -5.08
N GLY A 42 2.53 -6.33 -4.68
CA GLY A 42 3.46 -6.48 -3.57
C GLY A 42 4.75 -5.69 -3.79
N ARG A 43 5.30 -5.70 -5.00
CA ARG A 43 6.46 -4.86 -5.35
C ARG A 43 6.14 -3.36 -5.20
N LYS A 44 4.93 -2.92 -5.52
CA LYS A 44 4.53 -1.52 -5.29
C LYS A 44 4.44 -1.13 -3.82
N CYS A 45 4.07 -2.05 -2.92
CA CYS A 45 4.24 -1.82 -1.49
C CYS A 45 5.70 -1.58 -1.12
N LEU A 46 6.60 -2.42 -1.64
CA LEU A 46 8.03 -2.33 -1.36
C LEU A 46 8.63 -1.02 -1.90
N ASP A 47 8.35 -0.68 -3.16
CA ASP A 47 8.75 0.58 -3.78
C ASP A 47 8.31 1.79 -2.91
N PHE A 48 7.09 1.74 -2.38
CA PHE A 48 6.54 2.80 -1.54
C PHE A 48 7.25 2.91 -0.18
N ILE A 49 7.45 1.80 0.54
CA ILE A 49 8.16 1.86 1.84
C ILE A 49 9.66 2.11 1.67
N ASP A 50 10.22 1.85 0.48
CA ASP A 50 11.63 2.06 0.18
C ASP A 50 12.05 3.53 0.05
N ASP A 51 11.08 4.43 -0.08
CA ASP A 51 11.30 5.87 -0.03
C ASP A 51 11.98 6.28 1.29
N ARG A 52 12.97 7.18 1.18
CA ARG A 52 13.69 7.73 2.35
C ARG A 52 12.75 8.44 3.32
N GLU A 53 11.69 9.08 2.82
CA GLU A 53 10.69 9.73 3.66
C GLU A 53 9.86 8.74 4.49
N HIS A 54 9.87 7.47 4.09
CA HIS A 54 9.07 6.40 4.68
C HIS A 54 9.90 5.43 5.53
N ALA A 55 11.13 5.78 5.91
CA ALA A 55 12.05 4.89 6.62
C ALA A 55 11.44 4.25 7.90
N ALA A 56 10.56 4.95 8.61
CA ALA A 56 9.88 4.41 9.78
C ALA A 56 8.89 3.29 9.43
N PHE A 57 8.27 3.31 8.24
CA PHE A 57 7.30 2.31 7.80
C PHE A 57 7.96 0.94 7.60
N LYS A 58 9.25 0.90 7.23
CA LYS A 58 10.01 -0.36 7.07
C LYS A 58 10.16 -1.16 8.36
N LYS A 59 10.07 -0.51 9.53
CA LYS A 59 10.25 -1.19 10.82
C LYS A 59 9.14 -2.20 11.09
N SER A 60 7.92 -1.89 10.67
CA SER A 60 6.77 -2.76 10.85
C SER A 60 5.66 -2.34 9.89
N TYR A 61 5.31 -3.26 9.01
CA TYR A 61 4.22 -3.13 8.05
C TYR A 61 3.53 -4.48 7.84
N ARG A 62 2.32 -4.45 7.31
CA ARG A 62 1.56 -5.62 6.92
C ARG A 62 0.90 -5.36 5.57
N ILE A 63 0.98 -6.33 4.66
CA ILE A 63 0.30 -6.28 3.38
C ILE A 63 -0.95 -7.15 3.49
N GLU A 64 -2.11 -6.59 3.21
CA GLU A 64 -3.39 -7.29 3.26
C GLU A 64 -4.13 -7.18 1.93
N ILE A 65 -4.93 -8.20 1.63
CA ILE A 65 -5.87 -8.19 0.53
C ILE A 65 -7.26 -8.24 1.16
N VAL A 66 -8.04 -7.18 0.96
CA VAL A 66 -9.32 -6.97 1.66
C VAL A 66 -10.45 -7.01 0.63
N PRO A 67 -11.51 -7.81 0.84
CA PRO A 67 -12.65 -7.80 -0.07
C PRO A 67 -13.38 -6.46 0.02
N VAL A 68 -13.67 -5.85 -1.13
CA VAL A 68 -14.49 -4.62 -1.21
C VAL A 68 -15.91 -4.96 -1.64
N ASN A 69 -16.02 -5.59 -2.81
CA ASN A 69 -17.27 -6.08 -3.36
C ASN A 69 -16.93 -7.17 -4.37
N HIS A 70 -17.45 -8.39 -4.22
CA HIS A 70 -17.09 -9.49 -5.11
C HIS A 70 -17.39 -9.14 -6.59
N PRO A 71 -16.45 -9.35 -7.53
CA PRO A 71 -15.16 -10.06 -7.40
C PRO A 71 -13.93 -9.16 -7.18
N GLN A 72 -14.11 -7.95 -6.64
CA GLN A 72 -13.09 -6.93 -6.41
C GLN A 72 -12.52 -6.94 -4.97
N TRP A 73 -11.20 -6.87 -4.90
CA TRP A 73 -10.42 -6.85 -3.66
C TRP A 73 -9.41 -5.70 -3.71
N GLU A 74 -9.13 -5.11 -2.54
CA GLU A 74 -8.14 -4.07 -2.35
C GLU A 74 -6.83 -4.62 -1.82
N PHE A 75 -5.73 -4.18 -2.42
CA PHE A 75 -4.39 -4.44 -1.93
C PHE A 75 -3.96 -3.27 -1.04
N GLN A 76 -3.82 -3.52 0.25
CA GLN A 76 -3.59 -2.51 1.28
C GLN A 76 -2.24 -2.74 1.96
N LEU A 77 -1.48 -1.66 2.14
CA LEU A 77 -0.31 -1.61 3.01
C LEU A 77 -0.69 -0.95 4.33
N HIS A 78 -0.65 -1.72 5.40
CA HIS A 78 -0.90 -1.28 6.76
C HIS A 78 0.42 -0.91 7.41
N ILE A 79 0.48 0.30 7.94
CA ILE A 79 1.62 0.85 8.67
C ILE A 79 1.29 0.75 10.15
N SER A 80 2.27 0.49 11.02
CA SER A 80 2.00 0.60 12.47
C SER A 80 1.58 2.03 12.82
N ALA A 81 0.57 2.18 13.68
CA ALA A 81 0.08 3.50 14.06
C ALA A 81 1.19 4.38 14.67
N GLU A 82 2.10 3.77 15.44
CA GLU A 82 3.27 4.44 16.00
C GLU A 82 4.19 5.02 14.90
N ASN A 83 4.60 4.19 13.93
CA ASN A 83 5.46 4.64 12.85
C ASN A 83 4.76 5.69 11.98
N TRP A 84 3.45 5.53 11.75
CA TRP A 84 2.63 6.51 11.05
C TRP A 84 2.61 7.88 11.73
N PHE A 85 2.33 7.92 13.04
CA PHE A 85 2.33 9.17 13.81
C PHE A 85 3.71 9.85 13.83
N VAL A 86 4.79 9.07 13.96
CA VAL A 86 6.16 9.61 13.91
C VAL A 86 6.43 10.28 12.56
N THR A 87 6.13 9.60 11.44
CA THR A 87 6.34 10.16 10.11
C THR A 87 5.43 11.37 9.85
N LEU A 88 4.18 11.34 10.31
CA LEU A 88 3.24 12.46 10.17
C LEU A 88 3.73 13.71 10.92
N LYS A 89 4.25 13.52 12.13
CA LYS A 89 4.86 14.61 12.91
C LYS A 89 6.09 15.17 12.20
N LEU A 90 6.99 14.31 11.70
CA LEU A 90 8.17 14.74 10.95
C LEU A 90 7.79 15.55 9.69
N LYS A 91 6.85 15.04 8.88
CA LYS A 91 6.33 15.74 7.70
C LYS A 91 5.74 17.11 8.05
N THR A 92 5.02 17.21 9.17
CA THR A 92 4.45 18.48 9.66
C THR A 92 5.54 19.47 10.07
N LEU A 93 6.58 19.00 10.76
CA LEU A 93 7.73 19.83 11.15
C LEU A 93 8.50 20.33 9.93
N LYS A 94 8.80 19.47 8.94
CA LYS A 94 9.43 19.86 7.68
C LYS A 94 8.66 20.96 6.97
N ARG A 95 7.33 20.80 6.84
CA ARG A 95 6.44 21.82 6.25
C ARG A 95 6.46 23.15 7.00
N LYS A 96 6.51 23.09 8.34
CA LYS A 96 6.48 24.29 9.18
C LYS A 96 7.81 25.05 9.19
N TYR A 97 8.93 24.33 9.11
CA TYR A 97 10.27 24.90 9.34
C TYR A 97 11.21 24.86 8.13
N GLY A 98 10.79 24.30 6.99
CA GLY A 98 11.56 24.31 5.74
C GLY A 98 12.85 23.48 5.76
N VAL A 99 12.93 22.49 6.67
CA VAL A 99 14.02 21.49 6.76
C VAL A 99 13.70 20.22 5.99
#